data_AF-A0A7V9FS23-F1
#
_entry.id   AF-A0A7V9FS23-F1
#
_cell.length_a   1.000
_cell.length_b   1.000
_cell.length_c   1.000
_cell.angle_alpha   90.00
_cell.angle_beta   90.00
_cell.angle_gamma   90.00
#
_symmetry.space_group_name_H-M   'P 1'
#
loop_
_entity.id
_entity.type
_entity.pdbx_description
1 polymer ?
#
loop_
_entity_poly.entity_id
_entity_poly.type
_entity_poly.pdbx_seq_one_letter_code
_entity_poly.pdbx_strand_id
1 'polypeptide(L)' 'MQQFQCGHEECGSQFTAANKDDLMAQVAQHLKDAHNVDNPTQTLMGYLESTCVTVKP' A
#
# COMPACT_ATOMS: atom_id res chain seq x y z
N MET A 1 7.48 -12.60 -4.17
CA MET A 1 7.35 -11.57 -3.11
C MET A 1 6.44 -10.46 -3.62
N GLN A 2 5.64 -9.84 -2.76
CA GLN A 2 4.75 -8.73 -3.14
C GLN A 2 5.48 -7.40 -2.89
N GLN A 3 5.28 -6.43 -3.79
CA GLN A 3 5.83 -5.09 -3.67
C GLN A 3 4.72 -4.05 -3.88
N PHE A 4 4.66 -3.07 -3.00
CA PHE A 4 3.83 -1.88 -3.15
C PHE A 4 4.71 -0.71 -3.54
N GLN A 5 4.26 0.10 -4.49
CA GLN A 5 4.84 1.40 -4.80
C GLN A 5 3.74 2.43 -4.97
N CYS A 6 3.74 3.46 -4.11
CA CYS A 6 2.73 4.51 -4.17
C CYS A 6 2.78 5.22 -5.53
N GLY A 7 1.62 5.41 -6.15
CA GLY A 7 1.51 6.12 -7.43
C GLY A 7 1.64 7.64 -7.34
N HIS A 8 1.69 8.21 -6.13
CA HIS A 8 1.89 9.64 -5.94
C HIS A 8 3.38 9.97 -5.83
N GLU A 9 3.88 10.82 -6.73
CA GLU A 9 5.29 11.25 -6.78
C GLU A 9 5.75 11.90 -5.47
N GLU A 10 4.87 12.65 -4.80
CA GLU A 10 5.18 13.30 -3.51
C GLU A 10 5.30 12.32 -2.34
N CYS A 11 4.62 11.17 -2.42
CA CYS A 11 4.68 10.16 -1.39
C CYS A 11 5.87 9.22 -1.62
N GLY A 12 6.03 8.71 -2.85
CA GLY A 12 7.14 7.84 -3.26
C GLY A 12 7.34 6.57 -2.43
N SER A 13 6.43 6.24 -1.52
CA SER A 13 6.63 5.16 -0.54
C SER A 13 6.60 3.80 -1.19
N GLN A 14 7.51 2.93 -0.76
CA GLN A 14 7.67 1.58 -1.29
C GLN A 14 7.73 0.58 -0.14
N PHE A 15 6.95 -0.49 -0.25
CA PHE A 15 6.93 -1.59 0.72
C PHE A 15 7.15 -2.92 0.01
N THR A 16 7.72 -3.88 0.72
CA THR A 16 7.84 -5.26 0.26
C THR A 16 7.42 -6.20 1.38
N ALA A 17 6.76 -7.30 1.00
CA ALA A 17 6.35 -8.32 1.94
C ALA A 17 6.31 -9.70 1.29
N ALA A 18 6.31 -10.74 2.12
CA ALA A 18 6.24 -12.13 1.65
C ALA A 18 4.89 -12.43 0.99
N ASN A 19 3.80 -11.93 1.57
CA ASN A 19 2.43 -12.09 1.09
C ASN A 19 1.72 -10.73 0.98
N LYS A 20 0.51 -10.75 0.40
CA LYS A 20 -0.26 -9.53 0.11
C LYS A 20 -0.85 -8.91 1.37
N ASP A 21 -1.32 -9.74 2.31
CA ASP A 21 -1.95 -9.27 3.55
C ASP A 21 -0.97 -8.45 4.39
N ASP A 22 0.26 -8.93 4.57
CA ASP A 22 1.33 -8.21 5.27
C ASP A 22 1.73 -6.91 4.55
N LEU A 23 1.67 -6.89 3.22
CA LEU A 23 1.94 -5.69 2.43
C LEU A 23 0.84 -4.65 2.65
N MET A 24 -0.43 -5.08 2.57
CA MET A 24 -1.57 -4.18 2.73
C MET A 24 -1.70 -3.65 4.15
N ALA A 25 -1.27 -4.41 5.16
CA ALA A 25 -1.15 -3.92 6.53
C ALA A 25 -0.13 -2.76 6.63
N GLN A 26 1.02 -2.87 5.97
CA GLN A 26 2.00 -1.77 5.91
C GLN A 26 1.44 -0.54 5.16
N VAL A 27 0.71 -0.75 4.07
CA VAL A 27 0.05 0.34 3.32
C VAL A 27 -0.99 1.04 4.20
N ALA A 28 -1.82 0.30 4.92
CA ALA A 28 -2.81 0.87 5.83
C ALA A 28 -2.17 1.70 6.95
N GLN A 29 -1.08 1.19 7.54
CA GLN A 29 -0.32 1.91 8.55
C GLN A 29 0.31 3.19 7.99
N HIS A 30 0.90 3.13 6.79
CA HIS A 30 1.45 4.30 6.11
C HIS A 30 0.40 5.38 5.84
N LEU A 31 -0.80 4.99 5.42
CA LEU A 31 -1.91 5.94 5.21
C LEU A 31 -2.29 6.66 6.49
N LYS A 32 -2.24 5.98 7.64
CA LYS A 32 -2.44 6.61 8.95
C LYS A 32 -1.33 7.60 9.27
N ASP A 33 -0.07 7.19 9.15
CA ASP A 33 1.07 8.00 9.62
C ASP A 33 1.41 9.17 8.69
N ALA A 34 1.33 8.96 7.38
CA ALA A 34 1.74 9.95 6.37
C ALA A 34 0.56 10.74 5.79
N HIS A 35 -0.62 10.13 5.71
CA HIS A 35 -1.81 10.74 5.10
C HIS A 35 -2.92 11.06 6.10
N ASN A 36 -2.72 10.78 7.39
CA ASN A 36 -3.71 10.97 8.47
C ASN A 36 -5.06 10.26 8.18
N VAL A 37 -5.01 9.15 7.45
CA VAL A 37 -6.17 8.31 7.14
C VAL A 37 -6.20 7.16 8.14
N ASP A 38 -6.88 7.37 9.26
CA ASP A 38 -6.92 6.41 10.37
C ASP A 38 -7.67 5.12 10.02
N ASN A 39 -8.73 5.24 9.19
CA ASN A 39 -9.56 4.11 8.74
C ASN A 39 -9.71 4.15 7.21
N PRO A 40 -8.74 3.61 6.45
CA PRO A 40 -8.87 3.55 5.00
C PRO A 40 -10.04 2.63 4.61
N THR A 41 -10.89 3.12 3.69
CA THR A 41 -12.04 2.34 3.23
C THR A 41 -11.59 1.12 2.42
N GLN A 42 -12.43 0.08 2.38
CA GLN A 42 -12.16 -1.10 1.54
C GLN A 42 -11.99 -0.73 0.06
N THR A 43 -12.70 0.29 -0.42
CA THR A 43 -12.54 0.82 -1.79
C THR A 43 -11.16 1.41 -2.01
N LEU A 44 -10.64 2.22 -1.08
CA LEU A 44 -9.30 2.79 -1.18
C LEU A 44 -8.23 1.69 -1.13
N MET A 45 -8.37 0.74 -0.21
CA MET A 45 -7.49 -0.41 -0.09
C MET A 45 -7.47 -1.25 -1.37
N GLY A 46 -8.64 -1.58 -1.93
CA GLY A 46 -8.74 -2.35 -3.17
C GLY A 46 -8.17 -1.61 -4.38
N TYR A 47 -8.34 -0.28 -4.44
CA TYR A 47 -7.73 0.53 -5.49
C TYR A 47 -6.21 0.52 -5.41
N LEU A 48 -5.64 0.78 -4.22
CA LEU A 48 -4.19 0.75 -3.99
C LEU A 48 -3.60 -0.62 -4.27
N GLU A 49 -4.29 -1.67 -3.85
CA GLU A 49 -3.92 -3.03 -4.17
C GLU A 49 -3.85 -3.27 -5.69
N SER A 50 -4.90 -2.91 -6.43
CA SER A 50 -4.98 -3.20 -7.85
C SER A 50 -4.03 -2.37 -8.71
N THR A 51 -3.59 -1.21 -8.23
CA THR A 51 -2.84 -0.22 -9.04
C THR A 51 -1.40 -0.03 -8.58
N CYS A 52 -1.11 -0.25 -7.30
CA CYS A 52 0.20 0.00 -6.70
C CYS A 52 0.92 -1.27 -6.26
N VAL A 53 0.27 -2.44 -6.24
CA VAL A 53 0.91 -3.71 -5.89
C VAL A 53 1.34 -4.46 -7.14
N THR A 54 2.59 -4.94 -7.13
CA THR A 54 3.18 -5.77 -8.18
C THR A 54 3.82 -7.00 -7.57
N VAL A 55 3.79 -8.10 -8.32
CA VAL A 55 4.51 -9.33 -7.96
C VAL A 55 5.93 -9.21 -8.49
N LYS A 56 6.92 -9.26 -7.60
CA LYS A 56 8.32 -9.41 -8.02
C LYS A 56 8.56 -10.88 -8.42
N PRO A 57 9.12 -11.13 -9.63
CA PRO A 57 9.51 -12.46 -10.07
C PRO A 57 10.62 -13.05 -9.18
#